data_AF-A0A924UW13-F1
#
_entry.id   AF-A0A924UW13-F1
#
_cell.length_a   1.000
_cell.length_b   1.000
_cell.length_c   1.000
_cell.angle_alpha   90.00
_cell.angle_beta   90.00
_cell.angle_gamma   90.00
#
_symmetry.space_group_name_H-M   'P 1'
#
loop_
_entity.id
_entity.type
_entity.pdbx_description
1 polymer ?
#
loop_
_entity_poly.entity_id
_entity_poly.type
_entity_poly.pdbx_seq_one_letter_code
_entity_poly.pdbx_strand_id
1 'polypeptide(L)'
;TQSDSLFWTINDDTNTVLYGLDTIGNIKNKILLKKASNTDWEEIAQDNNYFYIGDFGNNSSGNRKNLHVLRIEKETLLTPVQKIDTISFSYSNQTNFNKKTANTTNFDCEAFIVSNDSIYLFTKQWKNKKTSVYALPKTSGTYIAKLKETYNTRGLITGAAYLPDKKLLVLSGYNRFLFPFIYLFYDYKTTHFFSGNKRKVKIALPFHQIEGIATPDGIHFYLTNENFVRKPIVDVTQQLHQLDLSPFLGNFLNQ
;
A
#
# COMPACT_ATOMS: atom_id res chain seq x y z
N THR A 1 16.09 -7.73 -14.58
CA THR A 1 17.02 -6.59 -14.80
C THR A 1 17.36 -5.98 -13.45
N GLN A 2 18.23 -4.96 -13.35
CA GLN A 2 18.63 -4.33 -12.06
C GLN A 2 17.43 -3.81 -11.22
N SER A 3 16.22 -3.76 -11.79
CA SER A 3 14.96 -3.48 -11.09
C SER A 3 14.50 -4.58 -10.13
N ASP A 4 14.90 -5.83 -10.33
CA ASP A 4 14.29 -7.00 -9.64
C ASP A 4 14.94 -7.29 -8.28
N SER A 5 16.05 -6.61 -7.97
CA SER A 5 16.79 -6.77 -6.70
C SER A 5 16.62 -5.60 -5.72
N LEU A 6 15.85 -4.58 -6.09
CA LEU A 6 15.63 -3.38 -5.27
C LEU A 6 14.20 -3.33 -4.74
N PHE A 7 14.03 -2.79 -3.54
CA PHE A 7 12.72 -2.37 -3.04
C PHE A 7 12.42 -0.98 -3.57
N TRP A 8 11.37 -0.86 -4.39
CA TRP A 8 10.93 0.42 -4.92
C TRP A 8 9.95 1.07 -3.96
N THR A 9 10.22 2.32 -3.60
CA THR A 9 9.36 3.14 -2.74
C THR A 9 9.16 4.52 -3.34
N ILE A 10 8.18 5.21 -2.78
CA ILE A 10 7.84 6.61 -3.03
C ILE A 10 7.82 7.37 -1.69
N ASN A 11 7.73 8.68 -1.76
CA ASN A 11 7.33 9.51 -0.62
C ASN A 11 5.85 9.88 -0.77
N ASP A 12 5.18 10.02 0.37
CA ASP A 12 3.75 10.36 0.44
C ASP A 12 3.46 11.73 -0.19
N ASP A 13 4.10 12.77 0.33
CA ASP A 13 4.09 14.11 -0.24
C ASP A 13 5.50 14.50 -0.74
N THR A 14 5.64 15.74 -1.24
CA THR A 14 6.89 16.43 -1.62
C THR A 14 7.46 16.24 -3.03
N ASN A 15 7.43 15.04 -3.61
CA ASN A 15 8.10 14.81 -4.90
C ASN A 15 7.50 13.68 -5.75
N THR A 16 8.01 13.56 -6.97
CA THR A 16 7.58 12.55 -7.96
C THR A 16 8.72 11.58 -8.32
N VAL A 17 9.53 11.19 -7.34
CA VAL A 17 10.71 10.35 -7.55
C VAL A 17 10.42 8.92 -7.06
N LEU A 18 10.78 7.94 -7.89
CA LEU A 18 10.90 6.55 -7.49
C LEU A 18 12.28 6.33 -6.85
N TYR A 19 12.31 5.73 -5.67
CA TYR A 19 13.54 5.38 -4.97
C TYR A 19 13.70 3.86 -4.96
N GLY A 20 14.83 3.36 -5.45
CA GLY A 20 15.20 1.96 -5.35
C GLY A 20 16.15 1.74 -4.19
N LEU A 21 15.74 0.96 -3.20
CA LEU A 21 16.48 0.67 -1.97
C LEU A 21 17.11 -0.72 -2.00
N ASP A 22 18.26 -0.89 -1.36
CA ASP A 22 18.75 -2.23 -0.97
C ASP A 22 18.06 -2.72 0.32
N THR A 23 18.38 -3.93 0.75
CA THR A 23 17.79 -4.58 1.95
C THR A 23 18.14 -3.88 3.26
N ILE A 24 19.13 -2.98 3.28
CA ILE A 24 19.53 -2.20 4.47
C ILE A 24 19.10 -0.73 4.37
N GLY A 25 18.30 -0.38 3.36
CA GLY A 25 17.68 0.94 3.22
C GLY A 25 18.53 1.98 2.50
N ASN A 26 19.67 1.60 1.90
CA ASN A 26 20.43 2.55 1.09
C ASN A 26 19.74 2.78 -0.24
N ILE A 27 19.61 4.05 -0.63
CA ILE A 27 19.12 4.43 -1.95
C ILE A 27 20.18 4.08 -2.99
N LYS A 28 19.88 3.10 -3.85
CA LYS A 28 20.71 2.69 -5.00
C LYS A 28 20.26 3.34 -6.30
N ASN A 29 19.01 3.75 -6.39
CA ASN A 29 18.47 4.36 -7.60
C ASN A 29 17.46 5.47 -7.27
N LYS A 30 17.39 6.48 -8.14
CA LYS A 30 16.44 7.59 -8.11
C LYS A 30 15.96 7.86 -9.53
N ILE A 31 14.66 7.73 -9.79
CA ILE A 31 14.07 7.99 -11.10
C ILE A 31 13.00 9.07 -10.94
N LEU A 32 13.25 10.26 -11.49
CA LEU A 32 12.25 11.31 -11.56
C LEU A 32 11.17 10.95 -12.59
N LEU A 33 9.91 10.92 -12.16
CA LEU A 33 8.75 10.76 -13.04
C LEU A 33 8.34 12.12 -13.60
N LYS A 34 8.75 12.38 -14.84
CA LYS A 34 8.46 13.62 -15.54
C LYS A 34 6.97 13.69 -15.86
N LYS A 35 6.37 14.86 -15.66
CA LYS A 35 4.93 15.14 -15.91
C LYS A 35 3.96 14.40 -14.98
N ALA A 36 4.44 13.61 -14.02
CA ALA A 36 3.62 13.15 -12.92
C ALA A 36 3.37 14.31 -11.94
N SER A 37 2.26 14.25 -11.22
CA SER A 37 1.96 15.11 -10.07
C SER A 37 1.71 14.22 -8.86
N ASN A 38 2.17 14.68 -7.69
CA ASN A 38 1.87 14.05 -6.42
C ASN A 38 0.86 14.92 -5.67
N THR A 39 -0.38 14.43 -5.55
CA THR A 39 -1.39 15.05 -4.69
C THR A 39 -1.39 14.43 -3.29
N ASP A 40 -1.37 13.09 -3.21
CA ASP A 40 -1.39 12.27 -1.98
C ASP A 40 -1.00 10.83 -2.40
N TRP A 41 0.30 10.54 -2.51
CA TRP A 41 0.81 9.27 -3.04
C TRP A 41 1.01 8.23 -1.94
N GLU A 42 0.16 7.23 -1.87
CA GLU A 42 0.11 6.39 -0.67
C GLU A 42 0.88 5.07 -0.80
N GLU A 43 0.89 4.46 -2.00
CA GLU A 43 1.38 3.09 -2.17
C GLU A 43 2.00 2.89 -3.56
N ILE A 44 2.93 1.94 -3.64
CA ILE A 44 3.53 1.49 -4.90
C ILE A 44 3.51 -0.04 -5.02
N ALA A 45 3.12 -0.51 -6.21
CA ALA A 45 3.22 -1.92 -6.57
C ALA A 45 3.78 -2.05 -7.99
N GLN A 46 4.09 -3.28 -8.40
CA GLN A 46 4.61 -3.53 -9.75
C GLN A 46 4.17 -4.89 -10.28
N ASP A 47 4.12 -5.00 -11.60
CA ASP A 47 4.16 -6.28 -12.31
C ASP A 47 5.39 -6.31 -13.23
N ASN A 48 5.48 -7.29 -14.15
CA ASN A 48 6.63 -7.41 -15.04
C ASN A 48 6.86 -6.18 -15.93
N ASN A 49 5.79 -5.46 -16.29
CA ASN A 49 5.83 -4.44 -17.33
C ASN A 49 5.68 -3.02 -16.75
N TYR A 50 5.00 -2.88 -15.61
CA TYR A 50 4.62 -1.58 -15.08
C TYR A 50 4.94 -1.41 -13.60
N PHE A 51 5.28 -0.18 -13.22
CA PHE A 51 5.06 0.32 -11.86
C PHE A 51 3.66 0.93 -11.76
N TYR A 52 3.06 0.81 -10.59
CA TYR A 52 1.77 1.38 -10.24
C TYR A 52 1.95 2.24 -9.00
N ILE A 53 1.47 3.49 -9.01
CA ILE A 53 1.52 4.40 -7.85
C ILE A 53 0.12 4.90 -7.56
N GLY A 54 -0.32 4.76 -6.32
CA GLY A 54 -1.64 5.21 -5.87
C GLY A 54 -1.64 6.68 -5.47
N ASP A 55 -2.27 7.55 -6.26
CA ASP A 55 -2.59 8.93 -5.85
C ASP A 55 -4.07 8.99 -5.44
N PHE A 56 -4.34 8.54 -4.22
CA PHE A 56 -5.70 8.29 -3.76
C PHE A 56 -5.94 8.51 -2.26
N GLY A 57 -4.97 9.04 -1.53
CA GLY A 57 -5.14 9.49 -0.15
C GLY A 57 -6.30 10.48 -0.05
N ASN A 58 -7.10 10.41 1.00
CA ASN A 58 -8.34 11.17 1.14
C ASN A 58 -8.68 11.46 2.62
N ASN A 59 -7.66 11.51 3.47
CA ASN A 59 -7.79 11.62 4.91
C ASN A 59 -8.19 13.04 5.36
N SER A 60 -7.77 14.09 4.63
CA SER A 60 -7.89 15.50 5.01
C SER A 60 -9.33 16.01 5.09
N SER A 61 -10.18 15.64 4.12
CA SER A 61 -11.60 16.01 4.15
C SER A 61 -12.56 14.98 3.55
N GLY A 62 -12.05 13.83 3.09
CA GLY A 62 -12.85 12.70 2.62
C GLY A 62 -13.73 13.00 1.41
N ASN A 63 -13.33 13.96 0.57
CA ASN A 63 -14.14 14.46 -0.53
C ASN A 63 -13.40 14.56 -1.87
N ARG A 64 -12.19 13.99 -2.00
CA ARG A 64 -11.50 13.94 -3.29
C ARG A 64 -12.33 13.17 -4.31
N LYS A 65 -12.35 13.68 -5.54
CA LYS A 65 -13.03 13.10 -6.72
C LYS A 65 -12.08 12.74 -7.85
N ASN A 66 -10.78 12.97 -7.64
CA ASN A 66 -9.71 12.78 -8.60
C ASN A 66 -8.78 11.63 -8.19
N LEU A 67 -9.33 10.59 -7.55
CA LEU A 67 -8.56 9.43 -7.11
C LEU A 67 -8.08 8.64 -8.33
N HIS A 68 -6.82 8.26 -8.36
CA HIS A 68 -6.26 7.52 -9.47
C HIS A 68 -5.04 6.68 -9.11
N VAL A 69 -4.69 5.75 -10.00
CA VAL A 69 -3.42 5.03 -9.98
C VAL A 69 -2.65 5.42 -11.24
N LEU A 70 -1.43 5.90 -11.07
CA LEU A 70 -0.48 6.08 -12.18
C LEU A 70 0.07 4.71 -12.57
N ARG A 71 0.12 4.41 -13.86
CA ARG A 71 0.72 3.19 -14.40
C ARG A 71 1.85 3.58 -15.35
N ILE A 72 3.06 3.14 -15.03
CA ILE A 72 4.31 3.63 -15.62
C ILE A 72 5.02 2.48 -16.31
N GLU A 73 5.24 2.58 -17.62
CA GLU A 73 5.90 1.52 -18.40
C GLU A 73 7.40 1.45 -18.08
N LYS A 74 7.84 0.31 -17.54
CA LYS A 74 9.21 0.10 -17.05
C LYS A 74 10.26 0.31 -18.13
N GLU A 75 10.00 -0.16 -19.35
CA GLU A 75 10.92 -0.03 -20.49
C GLU A 75 11.21 1.43 -20.86
N THR A 76 10.32 2.36 -20.51
CA THR A 76 10.44 3.77 -20.88
C THR A 76 11.04 4.65 -19.78
N LEU A 77 11.28 4.09 -18.58
CA LEU A 77 11.71 4.86 -17.40
C LEU A 77 12.98 5.68 -17.62
N LEU A 78 13.93 5.13 -18.39
CA LEU A 78 15.23 5.74 -18.69
C LEU A 78 15.25 6.44 -20.05
N THR A 79 14.13 6.44 -20.76
CA THR A 79 14.03 7.11 -22.08
C THR A 79 13.69 8.59 -21.91
N PRO A 80 13.90 9.43 -22.95
CA PRO A 80 13.50 10.84 -22.89
C PRO A 80 11.99 11.04 -22.65
N VAL A 81 11.16 10.10 -23.10
CA VAL A 81 9.69 10.15 -23.03
C VAL A 81 9.18 8.95 -22.23
N GLN A 82 8.93 9.16 -20.94
CA GLN A 82 8.30 8.17 -20.07
C GLN A 82 6.82 8.01 -20.46
N LYS A 83 6.37 6.76 -20.64
CA LYS A 83 4.96 6.44 -20.79
C LYS A 83 4.34 6.24 -19.42
N ILE A 84 3.51 7.22 -19.04
CA ILE A 84 2.73 7.21 -17.80
C ILE A 84 1.27 7.39 -18.22
N ASP A 85 0.44 6.42 -17.90
CA ASP A 85 -1.01 6.51 -18.04
C ASP A 85 -1.70 6.41 -16.68
N THR A 86 -3.03 6.55 -16.69
CA THR A 86 -3.81 6.74 -15.47
C THR A 86 -5.03 5.83 -15.45
N ILE A 87 -5.26 5.24 -14.27
CA ILE A 87 -6.44 4.45 -13.93
C ILE A 87 -7.21 5.27 -12.89
N SER A 88 -8.14 6.11 -13.37
CA SER A 88 -8.97 6.97 -12.54
C SER A 88 -10.14 6.19 -11.98
N PHE A 89 -10.56 6.49 -10.74
CA PHE A 89 -11.70 5.80 -10.16
C PHE A 89 -12.53 6.63 -9.18
N SER A 90 -13.75 6.16 -8.96
CA SER A 90 -14.59 6.51 -7.81
C SER A 90 -15.08 5.24 -7.12
N TYR A 91 -15.33 5.29 -5.81
CA TYR A 91 -15.87 4.14 -5.08
C TYR A 91 -17.34 3.91 -5.42
N SER A 92 -17.74 2.65 -5.62
CA SER A 92 -19.12 2.27 -5.95
C SER A 92 -20.18 2.75 -4.96
N ASN A 93 -19.80 3.07 -3.73
CA ASN A 93 -20.70 3.41 -2.62
C ASN A 93 -20.32 4.72 -1.89
N GLN A 94 -19.40 5.55 -2.43
CA GLN A 94 -19.18 6.90 -1.91
C GLN A 94 -20.12 7.88 -2.63
N THR A 95 -21.21 8.24 -1.98
CA THR A 95 -22.20 9.17 -2.55
C THR A 95 -22.14 10.58 -1.95
N ASN A 96 -21.46 10.75 -0.82
CA ASN A 96 -21.35 12.02 -0.11
C ASN A 96 -19.93 12.59 -0.19
N PHE A 97 -19.80 13.79 -0.75
CA PHE A 97 -18.54 14.53 -0.89
C PHE A 97 -18.58 15.89 -0.17
N ASN A 98 -19.46 16.06 0.81
CA ASN A 98 -19.43 17.23 1.69
C ASN A 98 -18.15 17.16 2.53
N LYS A 99 -17.38 18.26 2.56
CA LYS A 99 -16.15 18.37 3.35
C LYS A 99 -16.39 17.88 4.78
N LYS A 100 -15.53 16.98 5.25
CA LYS A 100 -15.50 16.48 6.63
C LYS A 100 -14.24 16.95 7.33
N THR A 101 -14.23 16.86 8.65
CA THR A 101 -13.01 16.98 9.44
C THR A 101 -12.03 15.87 9.05
N ALA A 102 -10.73 16.19 9.06
CA ALA A 102 -9.68 15.21 8.79
C ALA A 102 -9.86 13.94 9.64
N ASN A 103 -9.55 12.79 9.05
CA ASN A 103 -9.52 11.50 9.75
C ASN A 103 -10.88 11.08 10.32
N THR A 104 -11.98 11.40 9.63
CA THR A 104 -13.35 11.04 10.08
C THR A 104 -14.15 10.20 9.07
N THR A 105 -13.57 9.84 7.93
CA THR A 105 -14.26 9.06 6.88
C THR A 105 -13.74 7.63 6.75
N ASN A 106 -14.37 6.84 5.87
CA ASN A 106 -13.96 5.46 5.57
C ASN A 106 -13.54 5.29 4.09
N PHE A 107 -13.39 6.40 3.36
CA PHE A 107 -13.06 6.45 1.93
C PHE A 107 -11.67 7.02 1.68
N ASP A 108 -10.83 6.89 2.70
CA ASP A 108 -9.40 7.05 2.62
C ASP A 108 -8.78 5.71 2.23
N CYS A 109 -7.85 5.70 1.31
CA CYS A 109 -7.20 4.49 0.79
C CYS A 109 -5.72 4.69 0.86
N GLU A 110 -5.01 3.71 1.40
CA GLU A 110 -3.58 3.84 1.59
C GLU A 110 -2.80 2.60 1.16
N ALA A 111 -3.48 1.52 0.81
CA ALA A 111 -2.82 0.32 0.33
C ALA A 111 -3.53 -0.26 -0.89
N PHE A 112 -2.76 -0.87 -1.78
CA PHE A 112 -3.28 -1.67 -2.88
C PHE A 112 -2.31 -2.76 -3.29
N ILE A 113 -2.82 -3.74 -4.03
CA ILE A 113 -2.01 -4.78 -4.65
C ILE A 113 -2.36 -4.87 -6.13
N VAL A 114 -1.38 -5.31 -6.93
CA VAL A 114 -1.57 -5.63 -8.35
C VAL A 114 -1.59 -7.15 -8.46
N SER A 115 -2.66 -7.68 -9.05
CA SER A 115 -2.78 -9.08 -9.41
C SER A 115 -2.64 -9.27 -10.92
N ASN A 116 -2.80 -10.49 -11.41
CA ASN A 116 -2.68 -10.80 -12.83
C ASN A 116 -3.67 -10.00 -13.69
N ASP A 117 -4.91 -9.83 -13.22
CA ASP A 117 -6.01 -9.20 -13.95
C ASP A 117 -6.43 -7.83 -13.40
N SER A 118 -6.34 -7.64 -12.08
CA SER A 118 -6.98 -6.52 -11.38
C SER A 118 -6.06 -5.84 -10.36
N ILE A 119 -6.36 -4.59 -10.05
CA ILE A 119 -5.87 -3.88 -8.87
C ILE A 119 -6.90 -4.03 -7.75
N TYR A 120 -6.44 -4.32 -6.53
CA TYR A 120 -7.29 -4.38 -5.34
C TYR A 120 -6.86 -3.31 -4.34
N LEU A 121 -7.77 -2.37 -4.05
CA LEU A 121 -7.57 -1.25 -3.13
C LEU A 121 -8.05 -1.62 -1.73
N PHE A 122 -7.35 -1.15 -0.69
CA PHE A 122 -7.67 -1.37 0.71
C PHE A 122 -7.84 -0.04 1.44
N THR A 123 -9.04 0.21 1.96
CA THR A 123 -9.29 1.48 2.65
C THR A 123 -8.72 1.54 4.05
N LYS A 124 -8.21 2.72 4.44
CA LYS A 124 -7.88 3.12 5.81
C LYS A 124 -9.12 3.72 6.46
N GLN A 125 -9.92 2.88 7.13
CA GLN A 125 -11.18 3.37 7.69
C GLN A 125 -10.98 4.07 9.05
N TRP A 126 -10.88 5.40 9.02
CA TRP A 126 -10.70 6.19 10.23
C TRP A 126 -11.85 6.05 11.22
N LYS A 127 -13.10 6.00 10.75
CA LYS A 127 -14.29 5.88 11.63
C LYS A 127 -14.50 4.46 12.14
N ASN A 128 -14.45 3.48 11.25
CA ASN A 128 -14.86 2.11 11.58
C ASN A 128 -13.70 1.18 12.01
N LYS A 129 -12.44 1.57 11.75
CA LYS A 129 -11.24 0.74 12.02
C LYS A 129 -11.31 -0.64 11.34
N LYS A 130 -11.77 -0.62 10.09
CA LYS A 130 -11.89 -1.75 9.17
C LYS A 130 -11.07 -1.47 7.90
N THR A 131 -11.09 -2.38 6.95
CA THR A 131 -10.71 -2.12 5.57
C THR A 131 -11.77 -2.66 4.63
N SER A 132 -12.13 -1.88 3.61
CA SER A 132 -12.98 -2.33 2.50
C SER A 132 -12.09 -2.58 1.30
N VAL A 133 -12.34 -3.68 0.60
CA VAL A 133 -11.59 -4.07 -0.60
C VAL A 133 -12.40 -3.68 -1.82
N TYR A 134 -11.78 -2.95 -2.74
CA TYR A 134 -12.37 -2.60 -4.03
C TYR A 134 -11.53 -3.14 -5.17
N ALA A 135 -12.16 -3.56 -6.26
CA ALA A 135 -11.48 -4.05 -7.46
C ALA A 135 -11.56 -3.06 -8.62
N LEU A 136 -10.47 -2.93 -9.36
CA LEU A 136 -10.30 -2.11 -10.56
C LEU A 136 -9.59 -2.91 -11.67
N PRO A 137 -9.90 -2.69 -12.96
CA PRO A 137 -9.03 -3.13 -14.04
C PRO A 137 -7.64 -2.52 -13.92
N LYS A 138 -6.60 -3.24 -14.34
CA LYS A 138 -5.21 -2.74 -14.33
C LYS A 138 -4.81 -1.97 -15.61
N THR A 139 -5.80 -1.63 -16.43
CA THR A 139 -5.65 -0.88 -17.68
C THR A 139 -6.07 0.57 -17.51
N SER A 140 -5.44 1.48 -18.25
CA SER A 140 -5.81 2.90 -18.26
C SER A 140 -7.29 3.11 -18.56
N GLY A 141 -7.94 4.03 -17.85
CA GLY A 141 -9.35 4.34 -18.03
C GLY A 141 -9.97 4.98 -16.79
N THR A 142 -11.28 5.22 -16.85
CA THR A 142 -12.07 5.74 -15.72
C THR A 142 -13.08 4.68 -15.30
N TYR A 143 -13.04 4.27 -14.03
CA TYR A 143 -13.81 3.16 -13.53
C TYR A 143 -14.58 3.48 -12.25
N ILE A 144 -15.59 2.66 -11.98
CA ILE A 144 -16.21 2.58 -10.66
C ILE A 144 -15.57 1.39 -9.94
N ALA A 145 -14.81 1.68 -8.88
CA ALA A 145 -14.17 0.65 -8.05
C ALA A 145 -15.26 -0.17 -7.35
N LYS A 146 -15.31 -1.48 -7.64
CA LYS A 146 -16.40 -2.35 -7.15
C LYS A 146 -16.06 -2.88 -5.77
N LEU A 147 -16.90 -2.59 -4.77
CA LEU A 147 -16.76 -3.17 -3.43
C LEU A 147 -16.84 -4.70 -3.50
N LYS A 148 -15.84 -5.39 -2.94
CA LYS A 148 -15.74 -6.85 -2.89
C LYS A 148 -16.12 -7.38 -1.52
N GLU A 149 -15.47 -6.88 -0.48
CA GLU A 149 -15.67 -7.31 0.90
C GLU A 149 -15.18 -6.24 1.88
N THR A 150 -15.46 -6.43 3.17
CA THR A 150 -14.98 -5.54 4.24
C THR A 150 -14.60 -6.37 5.44
N TYR A 151 -13.40 -6.11 5.98
CA TYR A 151 -12.85 -6.86 7.10
C TYR A 151 -12.58 -5.98 8.30
N ASN A 152 -12.91 -6.49 9.50
CA ASN A 152 -12.66 -5.79 10.75
C ASN A 152 -11.21 -5.96 11.21
N THR A 153 -10.33 -5.09 10.71
CA THR A 153 -8.91 -5.06 11.04
C THR A 153 -8.65 -4.63 12.48
N ARG A 154 -9.59 -3.95 13.14
CA ARG A 154 -9.41 -3.31 14.46
C ARG A 154 -8.19 -2.39 14.45
N GLY A 155 -8.03 -1.63 13.38
CA GLY A 155 -6.89 -0.77 13.11
C GLY A 155 -7.02 0.00 11.80
N LEU A 156 -6.00 0.80 11.50
CA LEU A 156 -5.82 1.53 10.25
C LEU A 156 -4.84 0.73 9.40
N ILE A 157 -5.21 0.45 8.15
CA ILE A 157 -4.32 -0.18 7.15
C ILE A 157 -3.60 0.92 6.40
N THR A 158 -2.32 0.71 6.14
CA THR A 158 -1.43 1.71 5.53
C THR A 158 -0.55 1.15 4.42
N GLY A 159 -0.28 -0.17 4.40
CA GLY A 159 0.47 -0.77 3.31
C GLY A 159 0.07 -2.22 3.03
N ALA A 160 0.42 -2.72 1.85
CA ALA A 160 0.18 -4.09 1.44
C ALA A 160 1.37 -4.74 0.73
N ALA A 161 1.63 -6.01 1.04
CA ALA A 161 2.53 -6.87 0.29
C ALA A 161 1.77 -8.10 -0.22
N TYR A 162 2.06 -8.50 -1.45
CA TYR A 162 1.29 -9.53 -2.15
C TYR A 162 2.19 -10.49 -2.93
N LEU A 163 1.98 -11.79 -2.71
CA LEU A 163 2.60 -12.85 -3.49
C LEU A 163 1.47 -13.71 -4.09
N PRO A 164 1.06 -13.45 -5.35
CA PRO A 164 -0.09 -14.10 -5.98
C PRO A 164 0.07 -15.62 -6.05
N ASP A 165 1.25 -16.09 -6.47
CA ASP A 165 1.52 -17.53 -6.67
C ASP A 165 1.49 -18.31 -5.35
N LYS A 166 1.78 -17.62 -4.24
CA LYS A 166 1.75 -18.18 -2.88
C LYS A 166 0.40 -17.98 -2.19
N LYS A 167 -0.56 -17.32 -2.84
CA LYS A 167 -1.83 -16.87 -2.24
C LYS A 167 -1.61 -16.23 -0.87
N LEU A 168 -0.68 -15.28 -0.81
CA LEU A 168 -0.33 -14.58 0.42
C LEU A 168 -0.57 -13.08 0.24
N LEU A 169 -1.47 -12.54 1.05
CA LEU A 169 -1.67 -11.11 1.25
C LEU A 169 -1.23 -10.75 2.67
N VAL A 170 -0.35 -9.76 2.78
CA VAL A 170 0.04 -9.17 4.06
C VAL A 170 -0.35 -7.71 4.07
N LEU A 171 -1.09 -7.28 5.09
CA LEU A 171 -1.44 -5.87 5.30
C LEU A 171 -0.73 -5.33 6.54
N SER A 172 -0.01 -4.23 6.42
CA SER A 172 0.54 -3.48 7.56
C SER A 172 -0.47 -2.43 8.05
N GLY A 173 -0.24 -1.96 9.26
CA GLY A 173 -1.07 -0.93 9.85
C GLY A 173 -0.78 -0.69 11.32
N TYR A 174 -1.55 0.19 11.94
CA TYR A 174 -1.46 0.47 13.37
C TYR A 174 -2.82 0.67 14.02
N ASN A 175 -2.89 0.47 15.33
CA ASN A 175 -4.11 0.69 16.10
C ASN A 175 -4.25 2.16 16.52
N ARG A 176 -5.36 2.50 17.20
CA ARG A 176 -5.63 3.87 17.68
C ARG A 176 -4.58 4.44 18.65
N PHE A 177 -3.71 3.59 19.19
CA PHE A 177 -2.64 3.95 20.10
C PHE A 177 -1.27 3.94 19.41
N LEU A 178 -1.25 3.90 18.07
CA LEU A 178 -0.05 3.86 17.22
C LEU A 178 0.84 2.63 17.49
N PHE A 179 0.25 1.51 17.92
CA PHE A 179 0.97 0.23 17.97
C PHE A 179 0.81 -0.50 16.64
N PRO A 180 1.92 -0.82 15.96
CA PRO A 180 1.85 -1.44 14.65
C PRO A 180 1.48 -2.91 14.71
N PHE A 181 0.95 -3.39 13.62
CA PHE A 181 0.65 -4.78 13.38
C PHE A 181 0.82 -5.10 11.91
N ILE A 182 0.90 -6.39 11.64
CA ILE A 182 0.66 -6.96 10.32
C ILE A 182 -0.48 -7.97 10.42
N TYR A 183 -1.29 -8.05 9.37
CA TYR A 183 -2.20 -9.15 9.13
C TYR A 183 -1.63 -10.05 8.04
N LEU A 184 -1.62 -11.34 8.32
CA LEU A 184 -1.31 -12.39 7.36
C LEU A 184 -2.64 -12.99 6.91
N PHE A 185 -2.89 -12.98 5.61
CA PHE A 185 -4.01 -13.67 4.98
C PHE A 185 -3.46 -14.64 3.94
N TYR A 186 -3.74 -15.93 4.12
CA TYR A 186 -3.18 -16.98 3.28
C TYR A 186 -4.16 -18.13 3.11
N ASP A 187 -3.92 -18.99 2.11
CA ASP A 187 -4.81 -20.11 1.78
C ASP A 187 -6.27 -19.67 1.55
N TYR A 188 -6.44 -18.53 0.88
CA TYR A 188 -7.76 -18.02 0.50
C TYR A 188 -8.21 -18.52 -0.86
N LYS A 189 -9.53 -18.47 -1.10
CA LYS A 189 -10.12 -18.84 -2.40
C LYS A 189 -10.09 -17.63 -3.34
N THR A 190 -9.52 -17.84 -4.52
CA THR A 190 -9.45 -16.84 -5.61
C THR A 190 -8.99 -15.47 -5.10
N THR A 191 -9.85 -14.45 -5.12
CA THR A 191 -9.57 -13.08 -4.68
C THR A 191 -10.45 -12.66 -3.49
N HIS A 192 -10.99 -13.64 -2.78
CA HIS A 192 -11.64 -13.46 -1.47
C HIS A 192 -10.58 -13.54 -0.37
N PHE A 193 -9.73 -12.53 -0.27
CA PHE A 193 -8.52 -12.53 0.55
C PHE A 193 -8.78 -12.89 2.02
N PHE A 194 -9.98 -12.56 2.54
CA PHE A 194 -10.33 -12.83 3.94
C PHE A 194 -11.06 -14.16 4.16
N SER A 195 -11.17 -15.02 3.14
CA SER A 195 -11.83 -16.32 3.25
C SER A 195 -10.95 -17.42 3.85
N GLY A 196 -9.63 -17.26 3.77
CA GLY A 196 -8.65 -18.24 4.22
C GLY A 196 -8.22 -18.08 5.68
N ASN A 197 -7.01 -18.58 5.94
CA ASN A 197 -6.32 -18.43 7.21
C ASN A 197 -5.92 -16.97 7.45
N LYS A 198 -6.00 -16.56 8.73
CA LYS A 198 -5.79 -15.17 9.14
C LYS A 198 -4.98 -15.13 10.43
N ARG A 199 -3.98 -14.27 10.50
CA ARG A 199 -3.24 -14.02 11.74
C ARG A 199 -2.91 -12.54 11.88
N LYS A 200 -3.23 -11.94 13.02
CA LYS A 200 -2.74 -10.61 13.39
C LYS A 200 -1.49 -10.75 14.25
N VAL A 201 -0.37 -10.20 13.80
CA VAL A 201 0.88 -10.16 14.55
C VAL A 201 1.12 -8.72 14.99
N LYS A 202 1.30 -8.51 16.29
CA LYS A 202 1.70 -7.18 16.81
C LYS A 202 3.19 -7.02 16.60
N ILE A 203 3.62 -5.80 16.26
CA ILE A 203 5.03 -5.47 16.14
C ILE A 203 5.43 -4.63 17.36
N ALA A 204 6.54 -4.97 17.99
CA ALA A 204 7.04 -4.31 19.20
C ALA A 204 7.75 -2.98 18.88
N LEU A 205 7.09 -2.10 18.11
CA LEU A 205 7.58 -0.79 17.67
C LEU A 205 6.53 0.28 18.01
N PRO A 206 6.27 0.57 19.30
CA PRO A 206 5.26 1.55 19.68
C PRO A 206 5.54 2.91 19.01
N PHE A 207 4.47 3.58 18.58
CA PHE A 207 4.52 4.89 17.92
C PHE A 207 5.16 4.93 16.53
N HIS A 208 5.60 3.80 15.99
CA HIS A 208 6.12 3.74 14.63
C HIS A 208 4.95 3.57 13.67
N GLN A 209 4.46 4.67 13.11
CA GLN A 209 3.44 4.59 12.07
C GLN A 209 4.04 3.95 10.82
N ILE A 210 3.83 2.64 10.68
CA ILE A 210 4.29 1.87 9.53
C ILE A 210 3.46 2.29 8.33
N GLU A 211 4.11 2.68 7.25
CA GLU A 211 3.48 3.15 6.01
C GLU A 211 3.79 2.21 4.84
N GLY A 212 5.02 1.69 4.72
CA GLY A 212 5.38 0.72 3.68
C GLY A 212 5.57 -0.71 4.18
N ILE A 213 5.30 -1.70 3.32
CA ILE A 213 5.66 -3.10 3.56
C ILE A 213 6.00 -3.82 2.24
N ALA A 214 7.10 -4.58 2.22
CA ALA A 214 7.50 -5.38 1.08
C ALA A 214 8.12 -6.71 1.50
N THR A 215 8.13 -7.69 0.60
CA THR A 215 8.83 -8.97 0.82
C THR A 215 9.34 -9.53 -0.51
N PRO A 216 10.58 -10.07 -0.56
CA PRO A 216 11.08 -10.76 -1.72
C PRO A 216 10.65 -12.24 -1.77
N ASP A 217 10.34 -12.85 -0.61
CA ASP A 217 10.21 -14.30 -0.49
C ASP A 217 8.99 -14.78 0.33
N GLY A 218 8.26 -13.88 0.97
CA GLY A 218 7.08 -14.20 1.78
C GLY A 218 7.37 -14.62 3.20
N ILE A 219 8.64 -14.61 3.64
CA ILE A 219 9.03 -14.87 5.04
C ILE A 219 9.83 -13.72 5.64
N HIS A 220 10.68 -13.04 4.85
CA HIS A 220 11.40 -11.85 5.27
C HIS A 220 10.63 -10.61 4.79
N PHE A 221 10.18 -9.79 5.74
CA PHE A 221 9.42 -8.57 5.45
C PHE A 221 10.22 -7.34 5.84
N TYR A 222 10.12 -6.33 4.99
CA TYR A 222 10.73 -5.02 5.14
C TYR A 222 9.62 -4.01 5.35
N LEU A 223 9.72 -3.18 6.38
CA LEU A 223 8.70 -2.20 6.72
C LEU A 223 9.34 -0.83 6.91
N THR A 224 8.66 0.23 6.48
CA THR A 224 9.10 1.60 6.72
C THR A 224 8.09 2.31 7.62
N ASN A 225 8.58 3.18 8.50
CA ASN A 225 7.71 4.10 9.24
C ASN A 225 7.95 5.56 8.83
N GLU A 226 6.93 6.38 8.99
CA GLU A 226 7.04 7.84 8.87
C GLU A 226 7.76 8.46 10.08
N ASN A 227 8.23 9.70 9.90
CA ASN A 227 8.67 10.51 11.03
C ASN A 227 7.46 10.94 11.85
N PHE A 228 7.49 10.67 13.16
CA PHE A 228 6.40 11.04 14.05
C PHE A 228 6.93 11.72 15.32
N VAL A 229 6.56 12.98 15.50
CA VAL A 229 6.99 13.80 16.64
C VAL A 229 5.79 14.29 17.44
N ARG A 230 5.73 13.93 18.72
CA ARG A 230 4.78 14.47 19.70
C ARG A 230 5.53 14.91 20.96
N LYS A 231 5.96 16.17 20.94
CA LYS A 231 6.73 16.77 22.03
C LYS A 231 5.96 16.76 23.37
N PRO A 232 6.64 16.58 24.51
CA PRO A 232 8.08 16.33 24.66
C PRO A 232 8.46 14.83 24.66
N ILE A 233 7.51 13.91 24.47
CA ILE A 233 7.68 12.50 24.88
C ILE A 233 7.99 11.56 23.70
N VAL A 234 7.52 11.86 22.50
CA VAL A 234 7.67 10.98 21.33
C VAL A 234 8.45 11.71 20.24
N ASP A 235 9.53 11.08 19.80
CA ASP A 235 10.34 11.48 18.65
C ASP A 235 10.80 10.20 17.94
N VAL A 236 10.10 9.86 16.85
CA VAL A 236 10.37 8.66 16.04
C VAL A 236 10.83 9.12 14.67
N THR A 237 12.06 8.82 14.31
CA THR A 237 12.59 9.07 12.96
C THR A 237 12.09 8.02 11.98
N GLN A 238 11.96 8.38 10.71
CA GLN A 238 11.72 7.43 9.63
C GLN A 238 12.87 6.42 9.53
N GLN A 239 12.56 5.14 9.38
CA GLN A 239 13.56 4.07 9.29
C GLN A 239 12.98 2.81 8.64
N LEU A 240 13.90 1.94 8.18
CA LEU A 240 13.58 0.61 7.64
C LEU A 240 13.71 -0.44 8.75
N HIS A 241 12.74 -1.32 8.84
CA HIS A 241 12.67 -2.46 9.75
C HIS A 241 12.67 -3.76 8.99
N GLN A 242 13.17 -4.83 9.62
CA GLN A 242 13.12 -6.18 9.09
C GLN A 242 12.38 -7.10 10.05
N LEU A 243 11.52 -7.97 9.54
CA LEU A 243 10.80 -8.99 10.29
C LEU A 243 10.97 -10.35 9.62
N ASP A 244 11.32 -11.36 10.43
CA ASP A 244 11.27 -12.76 10.01
C ASP A 244 9.95 -13.38 10.48
N LEU A 245 9.11 -13.77 9.51
CA LEU A 245 7.81 -14.41 9.71
C LEU A 245 7.84 -15.91 9.41
N SER A 246 9.02 -16.51 9.27
CA SER A 246 9.19 -17.96 9.18
C SER A 246 8.42 -18.72 10.27
N PRO A 247 8.39 -18.28 11.55
CA PRO A 247 7.59 -18.96 12.59
C PRO A 247 6.07 -19.00 12.32
N PHE A 248 5.57 -18.13 11.45
CA PHE A 248 4.14 -18.03 11.12
C PHE A 248 3.80 -18.58 9.74
N LEU A 249 4.71 -18.44 8.77
CA LEU A 249 4.46 -18.72 7.35
C LEU A 249 5.33 -19.85 6.78
N GLY A 250 6.42 -20.23 7.45
CA GLY A 250 7.37 -21.22 6.91
C GLY A 250 6.71 -22.55 6.57
N ASN A 251 5.89 -23.10 7.47
CA ASN A 251 5.16 -24.34 7.21
C ASN A 251 4.15 -24.22 6.05
N PHE A 252 3.56 -23.05 5.84
CA PHE A 252 2.60 -22.84 4.75
C PHE A 252 3.33 -22.72 3.40
N LEU A 253 4.46 -22.03 3.36
CA LEU A 253 5.19 -21.76 2.13
C LEU A 253 6.07 -22.91 1.64
N ASN A 254 6.33 -23.90 2.50
CA ASN A 254 7.08 -25.12 2.17
C ASN A 254 6.19 -26.30 1.75
N GLN A 255 4.87 -26.09 1.62
CA GLN A 255 3.91 -27.07 1.08
C GLN A 255 3.80 -26.94 -0.44
#